data_AF-A0A2G5SWM6-F1
#
_entry.id   AF-A0A2G5SWM6-F1
#
_cell.length_a   1.000
_cell.length_b   1.000
_cell.length_c   1.000
_cell.angle_alpha   90.00
_cell.angle_beta   90.00
_cell.angle_gamma   90.00
#
_symmetry.space_group_name_H-M   'P 1'
#
loop_
_entity.id
_entity.type
_entity.pdbx_description
1 polymer ?
#
loop_
_entity_poly.entity_id
_entity_poly.type
_entity_poly.pdbx_seq_one_letter_code
_entity_poly.pdbx_strand_id
1 'polypeptide(L)'
;MKTLFCLFALVAVASSFVAFAAPKQEGALNCLMCEVGVRAAENPADREAHVVEDKFDAECKKELGGIPFAAKECEKYGNSKLDPIIHELESGTAPEDVCTKLKECPKQ
;
A
#
# COMPACT_ATOMS: atom_id res chain seq x y z
N MET A 1 -56.93 -2.93 -24.91
CA MET A 1 -56.32 -2.83 -23.57
C MET A 1 -55.90 -4.22 -23.08
N LYS A 2 -54.65 -4.65 -23.32
CA LYS A 2 -53.90 -5.57 -22.44
C LYS A 2 -52.55 -6.03 -23.04
N THR A 3 -52.35 -5.95 -24.36
CA THR A 3 -51.18 -6.58 -25.01
C THR A 3 -50.05 -5.61 -25.40
N LEU A 4 -50.25 -4.30 -25.24
CA LEU A 4 -49.25 -3.27 -25.62
C LEU A 4 -48.38 -2.77 -24.46
N PHE A 5 -48.60 -3.24 -23.24
CA PHE A 5 -47.90 -2.76 -22.03
C PHE A 5 -46.74 -3.66 -21.57
N CYS A 6 -46.34 -4.67 -22.35
CA CYS A 6 -45.34 -5.67 -21.93
C CYS A 6 -43.97 -5.56 -22.60
N LEU A 7 -43.71 -4.56 -23.46
CA LEU A 7 -42.44 -4.50 -24.23
C LEU A 7 -41.48 -3.36 -23.85
N PHE A 8 -41.79 -2.55 -22.83
CA PHE A 8 -40.91 -1.47 -22.37
C PHE A 8 -40.36 -1.66 -20.95
N ALA A 9 -40.39 -2.88 -20.42
CA ALA A 9 -39.93 -3.20 -19.06
C ALA A 9 -38.68 -4.10 -19.01
N LEU A 10 -37.84 -4.12 -20.06
CA LEU A 10 -36.69 -5.03 -20.13
C LEU A 10 -35.32 -4.40 -20.43
N VAL A 11 -35.18 -3.07 -20.44
CA VAL A 11 -33.86 -2.43 -20.66
C VAL A 11 -33.66 -1.23 -19.73
N ALA A 12 -33.65 -1.47 -18.41
CA ALA A 12 -33.20 -0.46 -17.45
C ALA A 12 -32.63 -1.07 -16.15
N VAL A 13 -32.11 -2.30 -16.20
CA VAL A 13 -31.38 -2.92 -15.09
C VAL A 13 -30.03 -3.43 -15.60
N ALA A 14 -29.22 -2.53 -16.15
CA ALA A 14 -27.84 -2.83 -16.52
C ALA A 14 -26.88 -1.66 -16.29
N SER A 15 -27.26 -0.64 -15.49
CA SER A 15 -26.46 0.58 -15.35
C SER A 15 -26.24 1.02 -13.90
N SER A 16 -26.32 0.09 -12.97
CA SER A 16 -25.94 0.31 -11.57
C SER A 16 -25.11 -0.84 -11.01
N PHE A 17 -24.17 -1.35 -11.82
CA PHE A 17 -22.92 -1.82 -11.24
C PHE A 17 -22.12 -0.58 -10.88
N VAL A 18 -22.47 -0.10 -9.69
CA VAL A 18 -21.68 0.72 -8.77
C VAL A 18 -20.21 0.66 -9.17
N ALA A 19 -19.62 1.83 -9.38
CA ALA A 19 -18.19 2.03 -9.38
C ALA A 19 -17.61 1.41 -8.10
N PHE A 20 -17.22 0.14 -8.14
CA PHE A 20 -16.29 -0.46 -7.20
C PHE A 20 -14.90 0.04 -7.59
N ALA A 21 -14.68 1.34 -7.40
CA ALA A 21 -13.34 1.87 -7.25
C ALA A 21 -12.86 1.42 -5.86
N ALA A 22 -12.39 0.18 -5.77
CA ALA A 22 -11.69 -0.30 -4.59
C ALA A 22 -10.20 -0.52 -4.90
N PRO A 23 -9.38 0.55 -5.07
CA PRO A 23 -7.93 0.43 -4.95
C PRO A 23 -7.46 0.51 -3.48
N LYS A 24 -8.38 0.57 -2.50
CA LYS A 24 -8.03 0.79 -1.09
C LYS A 24 -7.13 -0.28 -0.48
N GLN A 25 -7.25 -1.54 -0.92
CA GLN A 25 -6.52 -2.65 -0.29
C GLN A 25 -5.02 -2.66 -0.62
N GLU A 26 -4.64 -2.40 -1.88
CA GLU A 26 -3.22 -2.28 -2.24
C GLU A 26 -2.58 -1.03 -1.63
N GLY A 27 -3.30 0.09 -1.62
CA GLY A 27 -2.82 1.31 -0.98
C GLY A 27 -2.61 1.16 0.53
N ALA A 28 -3.47 0.41 1.22
CA ALA A 28 -3.32 0.19 2.67
C ALA A 28 -2.10 -0.68 3.01
N LEU A 29 -1.86 -1.74 2.22
CA LEU A 29 -0.74 -2.65 2.43
C LEU A 29 0.60 -2.00 2.07
N ASN A 30 0.65 -1.24 0.98
CA ASN A 30 1.82 -0.43 0.60
C ASN A 30 2.12 0.66 1.63
N CYS A 31 1.09 1.32 2.15
CA CYS A 31 1.24 2.34 3.20
C CYS A 31 1.85 1.72 4.48
N LEU A 32 1.31 0.58 4.92
CA LEU A 32 1.83 -0.13 6.09
C LEU A 32 3.30 -0.56 5.88
N MET A 33 3.64 -1.14 4.72
CA MET A 33 5.03 -1.52 4.42
C MET A 33 5.95 -0.31 4.37
N CYS A 34 5.50 0.81 3.79
CA CYS A 34 6.28 2.04 3.80
C CYS A 34 6.57 2.50 5.23
N GLU A 35 5.56 2.52 6.11
CA GLU A 35 5.74 2.93 7.50
C GLU A 35 6.69 1.99 8.26
N VAL A 36 6.63 0.69 8.00
CA VAL A 36 7.63 -0.27 8.51
C VAL A 36 9.03 0.07 8.00
N GLY A 37 9.18 0.37 6.70
CA GLY A 37 10.45 0.77 6.11
C GLY A 37 11.02 2.06 6.70
N VAL A 38 10.15 3.05 6.95
CA VAL A 38 10.52 4.31 7.61
C VAL A 38 11.04 4.02 9.02
N ARG A 39 10.33 3.21 9.82
CA ARG A 39 10.79 2.84 11.17
C ARG A 39 12.10 2.08 11.15
N ALA A 40 12.29 1.18 10.19
CA ALA A 40 13.55 0.46 10.02
C ALA A 40 14.74 1.40 9.72
N ALA A 41 14.48 2.51 9.01
CA ALA A 41 15.49 3.47 8.55
C ALA A 41 15.55 4.80 9.34
N GLU A 42 14.66 5.04 10.31
CA GLU A 42 14.53 6.35 10.95
C GLU A 42 15.81 6.73 11.71
N ASN A 43 16.46 5.75 12.35
CA ASN A 43 17.73 5.92 13.03
C ASN A 43 18.88 6.10 12.03
N PRO A 44 19.53 7.27 11.95
CA PRO A 44 20.62 7.52 11.01
C PRO A 44 21.80 6.57 11.15
N ALA A 45 22.04 6.04 12.35
CA ALA A 45 23.14 5.10 12.61
C ALA A 45 22.94 3.73 11.94
N ASP A 46 21.71 3.41 11.55
CA ASP A 46 21.31 2.09 11.04
C ASP A 46 20.87 2.15 9.58
N ARG A 47 21.15 3.24 8.85
CA ARG A 47 20.72 3.47 7.45
C ARG A 47 21.56 2.76 6.39
N GLU A 48 22.45 1.85 6.80
CA GLU A 48 23.11 0.97 5.84
C GLU A 48 22.06 0.05 5.21
N ALA A 49 22.03 -0.03 3.88
CA ALA A 49 20.94 -0.68 3.14
C ALA A 49 20.61 -2.09 3.66
N HIS A 50 21.64 -2.92 3.89
CA HIS A 50 21.46 -4.27 4.41
C HIS A 50 20.88 -4.32 5.83
N VAL A 51 21.23 -3.35 6.69
CA VAL A 51 20.69 -3.25 8.06
C VAL A 51 19.22 -2.85 8.03
N VAL A 52 18.86 -1.91 7.15
CA VAL A 52 17.47 -1.48 6.96
C VAL A 52 16.63 -2.63 6.40
N GLU A 53 17.14 -3.36 5.40
CA GLU A 53 16.48 -4.53 4.82
C GLU A 53 16.23 -5.62 5.87
N ASP A 54 17.24 -5.99 6.66
CA ASP A 54 17.11 -7.01 7.70
C ASP A 54 16.06 -6.60 8.77
N LYS A 55 16.07 -5.34 9.20
CA LYS A 55 15.08 -4.81 10.14
C LYS A 55 13.69 -4.77 9.54
N PHE A 56 13.57 -4.31 8.31
CA PHE A 56 12.31 -4.26 7.58
C PHE A 56 11.71 -5.66 7.45
N ASP A 57 12.49 -6.66 7.04
CA ASP A 57 12.00 -8.03 6.90
C ASP A 57 11.52 -8.62 8.24
N ALA A 58 12.26 -8.34 9.32
CA ALA A 58 11.88 -8.78 10.66
C ALA A 58 10.55 -8.15 11.12
N GLU A 59 10.40 -6.84 10.95
CA GLU A 59 9.17 -6.11 11.32
C GLU A 59 8.01 -6.45 10.40
N CYS A 60 8.24 -6.51 9.09
CA CYS A 60 7.22 -6.82 8.10
C CYS A 60 6.65 -8.24 8.33
N LYS A 61 7.51 -9.22 8.64
CA LYS A 61 7.06 -10.56 9.02
C LYS A 61 6.30 -10.58 10.34
N LYS A 62 6.66 -9.73 11.30
CA LYS A 62 5.95 -9.62 12.59
C LYS A 62 4.55 -9.02 12.40
N GLU A 63 4.44 -7.95 11.64
CA GLU A 63 3.17 -7.23 11.39
C GLU A 63 2.25 -8.02 10.44
N LEU A 64 2.82 -8.68 9.43
CA LEU A 64 2.07 -9.35 8.36
C LEU A 64 2.09 -10.88 8.42
N GLY A 65 2.72 -11.49 9.44
CA GLY A 65 2.94 -12.93 9.51
C GLY A 65 1.67 -13.80 9.52
N GLY A 66 0.50 -13.21 9.82
CA GLY A 66 -0.80 -13.87 9.71
C GLY A 66 -1.40 -13.89 8.31
N ILE A 67 -0.80 -13.17 7.35
CA ILE A 67 -1.32 -13.02 5.99
C ILE A 67 -0.59 -13.98 5.04
N PRO A 68 -1.31 -14.84 4.30
CA PRO A 68 -0.72 -15.67 3.25
C PRO A 68 0.03 -14.80 2.24
N PHE A 69 1.22 -15.23 1.84
CA PHE A 69 2.10 -14.53 0.87
C PHE A 69 2.71 -13.21 1.33
N ALA A 70 2.44 -12.74 2.55
CA ALA A 70 3.01 -11.48 3.03
C ALA A 70 4.54 -11.48 3.04
N ALA A 71 5.18 -12.60 3.41
CA ALA A 71 6.64 -12.69 3.39
C ALA A 71 7.24 -12.38 2.01
N LYS A 72 6.57 -12.81 0.93
CA LYS A 72 7.02 -12.55 -0.44
C LYS A 72 6.80 -11.09 -0.84
N GLU A 73 5.69 -10.49 -0.41
CA GLU A 73 5.46 -9.06 -0.65
C GLU A 73 6.39 -8.18 0.20
N CYS A 74 6.73 -8.58 1.43
CA CYS A 74 7.78 -7.95 2.23
C CYS A 74 9.10 -7.98 1.45
N GLU A 75 9.60 -9.17 1.09
CA GLU A 75 10.86 -9.30 0.35
C GLU A 75 10.87 -8.45 -0.93
N LYS A 76 9.79 -8.48 -1.71
CA LYS A 76 9.66 -7.68 -2.93
C LYS A 76 9.64 -6.17 -2.65
N TYR A 77 8.95 -5.75 -1.60
CA TYR A 77 8.89 -4.35 -1.19
C TYR A 77 10.26 -3.88 -0.71
N GLY A 78 10.90 -4.64 0.19
CA GLY A 78 12.24 -4.40 0.70
C GLY A 78 13.23 -4.10 -0.42
N ASN A 79 13.33 -5.04 -1.37
CA ASN A 79 14.23 -4.96 -2.53
C ASN A 79 13.95 -3.80 -3.50
N SER A 80 12.75 -3.22 -3.51
CA SER A 80 12.36 -2.25 -4.56
C SER A 80 11.94 -0.87 -4.04
N LYS A 81 11.73 -0.71 -2.73
CA LYS A 81 11.10 0.47 -2.14
C LYS A 81 11.84 1.04 -0.93
N LEU A 82 12.76 0.30 -0.30
CA LEU A 82 13.52 0.83 0.86
C LEU A 82 14.51 1.93 0.46
N ASP A 83 15.20 1.80 -0.68
CA ASP A 83 16.13 2.82 -1.18
C ASP A 83 15.48 4.23 -1.30
N PRO A 84 14.30 4.39 -1.96
CA PRO A 84 13.58 5.66 -1.96
C PRO A 84 13.22 6.19 -0.56
N ILE A 85 12.89 5.31 0.39
CA ILE A 85 12.55 5.69 1.77
C ILE A 85 13.79 6.23 2.48
N ILE A 86 14.91 5.52 2.39
CA ILE A 86 16.20 5.94 2.97
C ILE A 86 16.62 7.28 2.37
N HIS A 87 16.56 7.44 1.05
CA HIS A 87 16.91 8.68 0.37
C HIS A 87 16.07 9.87 0.84
N GLU A 88 14.76 9.70 1.03
CA GLU A 88 13.91 10.77 1.55
C GLU A 88 14.28 11.17 2.99
N LEU A 89 14.57 10.19 3.86
CA LEU A 89 15.03 10.43 5.22
C LEU A 89 16.42 11.09 5.27
N GLU A 90 17.31 10.77 4.34
CA GLU A 90 18.63 11.42 4.18
C GLU A 90 18.51 12.83 3.62
N SER A 91 17.53 13.07 2.76
CA SER A 91 17.19 14.39 2.21
C SER A 91 16.52 15.31 3.23
N GLY A 92 16.25 14.82 4.44
CA GLY A 92 15.66 15.58 5.55
C GLY A 92 14.14 15.63 5.55
N THR A 93 13.46 14.78 4.77
CA THR A 93 12.02 14.60 4.90
C THR A 93 11.70 14.00 6.27
N ALA A 94 10.70 14.56 6.96
CA ALA A 94 10.27 14.04 8.25
C ALA A 94 9.72 12.61 8.10
N PRO A 95 10.04 11.66 9.01
CA PRO A 95 9.58 10.27 8.92
C PRO A 95 8.08 10.13 8.65
N GLU A 96 7.25 10.94 9.30
CA GLU A 96 5.79 10.97 9.12
C GLU A 96 5.33 11.38 7.71
N ASP A 97 6.15 12.12 6.97
CA ASP A 97 5.82 12.65 5.65
C ASP A 97 6.32 11.76 4.50
N VAL A 98 7.31 10.88 4.75
CA VAL A 98 7.99 10.08 3.71
C VAL A 98 6.98 9.28 2.89
N CYS A 99 6.11 8.51 3.54
CA CYS A 99 5.19 7.61 2.85
C CYS A 99 4.11 8.33 2.05
N THR A 100 3.69 9.52 2.51
CA THR A 100 2.78 10.39 1.76
C THR A 100 3.48 11.02 0.56
N LYS A 101 4.74 11.45 0.73
CA LYS A 101 5.57 12.03 -0.34
C LYS A 101 5.89 11.02 -1.44
N LEU A 102 6.18 9.78 -1.06
CA LEU A 102 6.38 8.65 -1.98
C LEU A 102 5.07 8.09 -2.58
N LYS A 103 3.91 8.62 -2.14
CA LYS A 103 2.56 8.20 -2.58
C LYS A 103 2.23 6.74 -2.26
N GLU A 104 2.91 6.18 -1.27
CA GLU A 104 2.63 4.85 -0.73
C GLU A 104 1.42 4.91 0.23
N CYS A 105 1.25 6.04 0.91
CA CYS A 105 0.06 6.36 1.70
C CYS A 105 -0.81 7.44 1.02
N PRO A 106 -2.15 7.40 1.21
CA PRO A 106 -3.00 8.51 0.84
C PRO A 106 -2.62 9.76 1.64
N LYS A 107 -2.75 10.94 1.03
CA LYS A 107 -2.62 12.21 1.75
C LYS A 107 -3.69 12.26 2.84
N GLN A 108 -3.26 12.42 4.08
CA GLN A 108 -4.14 12.65 5.24
C GLN A 108 -4.69 14.07 5.21
#